data_AF-A0A2E7T8X8-F1
#
_entry.id   AF-A0A2E7T8X8-F1
#
_cell.length_a   1.000
_cell.length_b   1.000
_cell.length_c   1.000
_cell.angle_alpha   90.00
_cell.angle_beta   90.00
_cell.angle_gamma   90.00
#
_symmetry.space_group_name_H-M   'P 1'
#
loop_
_entity.id
_entity.type
_entity.pdbx_description
1 polymer ?
#
loop_
_entity_poly.entity_id
_entity_poly.type
_entity_poly.pdbx_seq_one_letter_code
_entity_poly.pdbx_strand_id
1 'polypeptide(L)'
;MWAKRFVLPDFDYEGLKDLEWSSPALISEDEAIHRAKSASSDSRSEIGVFPVQASDALYERFDIKGVYRHAVLCVTPQEKVTLLGKSHAWKKQRLLILDSIEIENAQVLMDWKTARPMSTRLGPIDGVQLPGGSWYVIVSHMIGNHFVGNRTLLSSISQEDQKANGLSIMSSSEPEFNDFHDCNLYITWSGN
;
A
#
# COMPACT_ATOMS: atom_id res chain seq x y z
N MET A 1 -20.79 -24.07 8.26
CA MET A 1 -20.12 -22.99 9.03
C MET A 1 -18.76 -23.51 9.51
N TRP A 2 -17.73 -23.44 8.67
CA TRP A 2 -16.40 -24.00 8.97
C TRP A 2 -15.39 -22.87 9.21
N ALA A 3 -14.75 -22.93 10.39
CA ALA A 3 -13.53 -22.23 10.80
C ALA A 3 -13.59 -20.74 11.19
N LYS A 4 -14.35 -20.40 12.24
CA LYS A 4 -13.94 -19.36 13.21
C LYS A 4 -12.91 -19.96 14.19
N ARG A 5 -11.67 -20.21 13.74
CA ARG A 5 -10.58 -20.65 14.64
C ARG A 5 -9.65 -19.53 15.12
N PHE A 6 -9.85 -18.32 14.62
CA PHE A 6 -9.13 -17.13 15.07
C PHE A 6 -10.13 -15.99 15.12
N VAL A 7 -10.16 -15.26 16.25
CA VAL A 7 -10.86 -13.98 16.32
C VAL A 7 -10.11 -13.06 15.35
N LEU A 8 -10.69 -12.90 14.16
CA LEU A 8 -10.22 -11.91 13.21
C LEU A 8 -10.78 -10.57 13.69
N PRO A 9 -9.96 -9.52 13.82
CA PRO A 9 -10.46 -8.19 14.14
C PRO A 9 -11.52 -7.78 13.11
N ASP A 10 -12.58 -7.13 13.58
CA ASP A 10 -13.57 -6.53 12.68
C ASP A 10 -12.87 -5.40 11.91
N PHE A 11 -12.94 -5.48 10.58
CA PHE A 11 -12.53 -4.43 9.66
C PHE A 11 -13.81 -3.96 9.00
N ASP A 12 -14.26 -2.75 9.33
CA ASP A 12 -15.44 -2.16 8.71
C ASP A 12 -15.09 -1.72 7.29
N TYR A 13 -15.55 -2.48 6.31
CA TYR A 13 -15.20 -2.35 4.90
C TYR A 13 -16.33 -1.78 4.05
N GLU A 14 -17.51 -1.54 4.64
CA GLU A 14 -18.71 -1.12 3.91
C GLU A 14 -18.49 0.24 3.23
N GLY A 15 -17.83 1.18 3.92
CA GLY A 15 -17.49 2.49 3.36
C GLY A 15 -16.44 2.48 2.24
N LEU A 16 -15.85 1.31 1.95
CA LEU A 16 -14.83 1.12 0.91
C LEU A 16 -15.39 0.38 -0.32
N LYS A 17 -16.69 0.10 -0.35
CA LYS A 17 -17.38 -0.50 -1.49
C LYS A 17 -17.80 0.56 -2.49
N ASP A 18 -17.89 0.16 -3.75
CA ASP A 18 -18.43 0.94 -4.85
C ASP A 18 -17.85 2.36 -5.01
N LEU A 19 -16.60 2.58 -4.55
CA LEU A 19 -15.96 3.89 -4.65
C LEU A 19 -15.62 4.22 -6.10
N GLU A 20 -15.84 5.46 -6.53
CA GLU A 20 -15.43 5.88 -7.86
C GLU A 20 -13.92 5.73 -8.05
N TRP A 21 -13.53 5.25 -9.22
CA TRP A 21 -12.13 5.01 -9.55
C TRP A 21 -11.78 5.57 -10.92
N SER A 22 -10.63 6.22 -10.98
CA SER A 22 -9.94 6.61 -12.19
C SER A 22 -8.49 6.15 -12.11
N SER A 23 -7.86 5.95 -13.27
CA SER A 23 -6.45 5.58 -13.31
C SER A 23 -5.61 6.64 -12.59
N PRO A 24 -4.70 6.26 -11.69
CA PRO A 24 -3.83 7.20 -11.02
C PRO A 24 -2.97 7.97 -12.02
N ALA A 25 -2.84 9.29 -11.81
CA ALA A 25 -1.94 10.13 -12.59
C ALA A 25 -0.51 9.92 -12.08
N LEU A 26 0.28 9.15 -12.84
CA LEU A 26 1.65 8.81 -12.46
C LEU A 26 2.54 10.06 -12.46
N ILE A 27 3.34 10.23 -11.41
CA ILE A 27 4.37 11.28 -11.40
C ILE A 27 5.60 10.82 -12.19
N SER A 28 6.40 11.78 -12.66
CA SER A 28 7.64 11.48 -13.37
C SER A 28 8.72 10.93 -12.43
N GLU A 29 9.73 10.28 -12.99
CA GLU A 29 10.90 9.81 -12.25
C GLU A 29 11.63 10.97 -11.54
N ASP A 30 11.84 12.09 -12.23
CA ASP A 30 12.45 13.29 -11.66
C ASP A 30 11.64 13.84 -10.47
N GLU A 31 10.30 13.86 -10.58
CA GLU A 31 9.44 14.29 -9.48
C GLU A 31 9.51 13.31 -8.31
N ALA A 32 9.52 12.00 -8.58
CA ALA A 32 9.66 10.97 -7.55
C ALA A 32 11.00 11.11 -6.80
N ILE A 33 12.10 11.33 -7.52
CA ILE A 33 13.43 11.57 -6.94
C ILE A 33 13.43 12.86 -6.11
N HIS A 34 12.83 13.94 -6.62
CA HIS A 34 12.73 15.21 -5.91
C HIS A 34 11.99 15.07 -4.58
N ARG A 35 10.82 14.41 -4.59
CA ARG A 35 10.01 14.16 -3.39
C ARG A 35 10.72 13.22 -2.42
N ALA A 36 11.32 12.15 -2.92
CA ALA A 36 12.05 11.19 -2.09
C ALA A 36 13.25 11.82 -1.38
N LYS A 37 13.97 12.73 -2.06
CA LYS A 37 15.07 13.53 -1.45
C LYS A 37 14.53 14.59 -0.49
N SER A 38 13.44 15.24 -0.84
CA SER A 38 12.84 16.27 0.03
C SER A 38 12.23 15.68 1.31
N ALA A 39 11.95 14.38 1.34
CA ALA A 39 11.62 13.67 2.56
C ALA A 39 12.69 13.86 3.65
N SER A 40 13.97 14.06 3.29
CA SER A 40 15.06 14.24 4.26
C SER A 40 15.16 15.64 4.86
N SER A 41 14.42 16.63 4.34
CA SER A 41 14.48 18.03 4.79
C SER A 41 13.35 18.43 5.76
N ASP A 42 12.57 17.47 6.25
CA ASP A 42 11.42 17.65 7.16
C ASP A 42 10.32 18.60 6.61
N SER A 43 10.27 18.76 5.28
CA SER A 43 9.24 19.57 4.64
C SER A 43 7.89 18.85 4.66
N ARG A 44 6.98 19.30 5.53
CA ARG A 44 5.60 18.76 5.62
C ARG A 44 4.81 18.89 4.32
N SER A 45 5.20 19.78 3.39
CA SER A 45 4.54 19.94 2.08
C SER A 45 4.71 18.74 1.14
N GLU A 46 5.72 17.90 1.39
CA GLU A 46 6.07 16.78 0.52
C GLU A 46 5.51 15.45 1.01
N ILE A 47 4.91 15.41 2.20
CA ILE A 47 4.28 14.22 2.76
C ILE A 47 3.09 13.83 1.89
N GLY A 48 3.05 12.57 1.48
CA GLY A 48 2.01 12.09 0.58
C GLY A 48 2.26 10.69 0.04
N VAL A 49 1.29 10.23 -0.74
CA VAL A 49 1.33 9.00 -1.51
C VAL A 49 1.22 9.36 -2.99
N PHE A 50 2.22 8.94 -3.76
CA PHE A 50 2.36 9.33 -5.16
C PHE A 50 2.52 8.09 -6.04
N PRO A 51 1.63 7.88 -7.01
CA PRO A 51 1.74 6.72 -7.90
C PRO A 51 2.91 6.95 -8.87
N VAL A 52 3.76 5.94 -9.02
CA VAL A 52 4.97 5.95 -9.85
C VAL A 52 5.03 4.70 -10.71
N GLN A 53 5.62 4.82 -11.89
CA GLN A 53 5.88 3.67 -12.75
C GLN A 53 7.25 3.07 -12.41
N ALA A 54 7.28 1.81 -11.97
CA ALA A 54 8.52 1.04 -11.94
C ALA A 54 8.82 0.40 -13.31
N SER A 55 10.07 -0.02 -13.50
CA SER A 55 10.50 -0.75 -14.69
C SER A 55 9.82 -2.12 -14.80
N ASP A 56 9.63 -2.60 -16.03
CA ASP A 56 9.09 -3.96 -16.25
C ASP A 56 9.98 -5.04 -15.61
N ALA A 57 11.29 -4.86 -15.63
CA ALA A 57 12.24 -5.76 -14.98
C ALA A 57 11.98 -5.88 -13.47
N LEU A 58 11.63 -4.77 -12.79
CA LEU A 58 11.30 -4.81 -11.35
C LEU A 58 10.06 -5.68 -11.11
N TYR A 59 9.02 -5.52 -11.93
CA TYR A 59 7.81 -6.33 -11.80
C TYR A 59 8.07 -7.80 -12.10
N GLU A 60 8.88 -8.10 -13.11
CA GLU A 60 9.31 -9.47 -13.43
C GLU A 60 10.07 -10.11 -12.26
N ARG A 61 11.00 -9.37 -11.61
CA ARG A 61 11.73 -9.83 -10.42
C ARG A 61 10.80 -10.30 -9.29
N PHE A 62 9.61 -9.71 -9.18
CA PHE A 62 8.63 -10.04 -8.14
C PHE A 62 7.41 -10.83 -8.65
N ASP A 63 7.42 -11.28 -9.91
CA ASP A 63 6.35 -11.99 -10.63
C ASP A 63 4.99 -11.25 -10.57
N ILE A 64 5.03 -9.93 -10.81
CA ILE A 64 3.85 -9.05 -10.83
C ILE A 64 3.48 -8.72 -12.27
N LYS A 65 2.21 -8.92 -12.62
CA LYS A 65 1.68 -8.79 -13.98
C LYS A 65 0.42 -7.90 -14.01
N GLY A 66 -0.16 -7.75 -15.19
CA GLY A 66 -1.43 -7.03 -15.39
C GLY A 66 -1.24 -5.55 -15.70
N VAL A 67 -2.36 -4.92 -16.07
CA VAL A 67 -2.42 -3.54 -16.60
C VAL A 67 -2.50 -2.46 -15.51
N TYR A 68 -2.85 -2.84 -14.28
CA TYR A 68 -2.97 -1.92 -13.15
C TYR A 68 -1.73 -1.90 -12.25
N ARG A 69 -0.65 -2.60 -12.65
CA ARG A 69 0.61 -2.61 -11.90
C ARG A 69 1.24 -1.21 -11.92
N HIS A 70 1.45 -0.67 -10.73
CA HIS A 70 2.22 0.54 -10.49
C HIS A 70 2.82 0.41 -9.07
N ALA A 71 3.83 1.22 -8.77
CA ALA A 71 4.31 1.40 -7.41
C ALA A 71 3.74 2.70 -6.84
N VAL A 72 3.73 2.83 -5.52
CA VAL A 72 3.32 4.04 -4.81
C VAL A 72 4.48 4.51 -3.95
N LEU A 73 5.06 5.64 -4.30
CA LEU A 73 6.00 6.36 -3.46
C LEU A 73 5.26 6.92 -2.24
N CYS A 74 5.64 6.47 -1.05
CA CYS A 74 5.17 7.01 0.21
C CYS A 74 6.25 7.93 0.76
N VAL A 75 5.90 9.19 1.01
CA VAL A 75 6.74 10.17 1.68
C VAL A 75 6.14 10.48 3.04
N THR A 76 6.91 10.23 4.08
CA THR A 76 6.51 10.36 5.49
C THR A 76 7.49 11.28 6.22
N PRO A 77 7.12 11.84 7.39
CA PRO A 77 8.07 12.61 8.20
C PRO A 77 9.28 11.76 8.64
N GLN A 78 10.39 12.39 9.00
CA GLN A 78 11.62 11.73 9.47
C GLN A 78 11.51 11.26 10.93
N GLU A 79 10.40 10.63 11.28
CA GLU A 79 10.13 10.03 12.58
C GLU A 79 9.63 8.60 12.43
N LYS A 80 9.41 7.90 13.54
CA LYS A 80 8.85 6.55 13.46
C LYS A 80 7.41 6.60 12.97
N VAL A 81 7.13 5.88 11.89
CA VAL A 81 5.78 5.65 11.40
C VAL A 81 5.31 4.25 11.76
N THR A 82 4.00 4.11 11.99
CA THR A 82 3.35 2.82 12.18
C THR A 82 2.66 2.41 10.89
N LEU A 83 2.96 1.21 10.40
CA LEU A 83 2.30 0.63 9.24
C LEU A 83 1.35 -0.48 9.67
N LEU A 84 0.11 -0.40 9.21
CA LEU A 84 -0.93 -1.38 9.49
C LEU A 84 -1.54 -1.88 8.18
N GLY A 85 -1.42 -3.18 7.93
CA GLY A 85 -2.04 -3.83 6.79
C GLY A 85 -3.42 -4.39 7.15
N LYS A 86 -4.40 -4.18 6.26
CA LYS A 86 -5.73 -4.80 6.32
C LYS A 86 -6.10 -5.35 4.96
N SER A 87 -6.99 -6.33 4.94
CA SER A 87 -7.51 -6.92 3.71
C SER A 87 -8.93 -7.38 3.98
N HIS A 88 -9.77 -7.42 2.97
CA HIS A 88 -11.04 -8.15 3.01
C HIS A 88 -11.35 -8.68 1.61
N ALA A 89 -10.36 -9.36 1.03
CA ALA A 89 -10.47 -9.88 -0.33
C ALA A 89 -10.80 -11.37 -0.36
N TRP A 90 -11.54 -11.78 -1.39
CA TRP A 90 -11.66 -13.19 -1.77
C TRP A 90 -10.33 -13.77 -2.25
N LYS A 91 -9.50 -12.99 -2.94
CA LYS A 91 -8.21 -13.45 -3.45
C LYS A 91 -7.10 -13.30 -2.41
N LYS A 92 -6.05 -14.11 -2.52
CA LYS A 92 -4.84 -13.90 -1.72
C LYS A 92 -4.17 -12.60 -2.15
N GLN A 93 -3.95 -11.71 -1.20
CA GLN A 93 -3.28 -10.43 -1.41
C GLN A 93 -1.82 -10.46 -1.00
N ARG A 94 -1.04 -9.57 -1.62
CA ARG A 94 0.36 -9.29 -1.34
C ARG A 94 0.59 -7.78 -1.32
N LEU A 95 1.28 -7.32 -0.29
CA LEU A 95 1.79 -5.97 -0.13
C LEU A 95 3.31 -6.04 -0.02
N LEU A 96 3.99 -5.43 -0.98
CA LEU A 96 5.45 -5.39 -1.05
C LEU A 96 5.91 -3.95 -0.75
N ILE A 97 6.82 -3.79 0.21
CA ILE A 97 7.46 -2.52 0.56
C ILE A 97 8.93 -2.60 0.19
N LEU A 98 9.38 -1.63 -0.60
CA LEU A 98 10.74 -1.51 -1.11
C LEU A 98 11.36 -0.17 -0.68
N ASP A 99 12.68 -0.14 -0.54
CA ASP A 99 13.43 1.11 -0.36
C ASP A 99 13.67 1.85 -1.70
N SER A 100 13.65 1.13 -2.81
CA SER A 100 13.88 1.65 -4.16
C SER A 100 13.06 0.90 -5.21
N ILE A 101 12.75 1.58 -6.32
CA ILE A 101 12.16 0.99 -7.54
C ILE A 101 13.20 0.70 -8.63
N GLU A 102 14.46 1.12 -8.42
CA GLU A 102 15.57 0.80 -9.31
C GLU A 102 16.01 -0.64 -9.06
N ILE A 103 16.02 -1.49 -10.10
CA ILE A 103 16.14 -2.93 -9.92
C ILE A 103 17.46 -3.35 -9.26
N GLU A 104 18.54 -2.63 -9.54
CA GLU A 104 19.88 -2.87 -9.01
C GLU A 104 19.97 -2.57 -7.51
N ASN A 105 19.13 -1.67 -7.00
CA ASN A 105 19.17 -1.17 -5.63
C ASN A 105 17.98 -1.63 -4.78
N ALA A 106 16.90 -2.10 -5.41
CA ALA A 106 15.67 -2.46 -4.71
C ALA A 106 15.89 -3.59 -3.69
N GLN A 107 15.71 -3.24 -2.42
CA GLN A 107 15.66 -4.15 -1.29
C GLN A 107 14.24 -4.26 -0.75
N VAL A 108 13.88 -5.47 -0.32
CA VAL A 108 12.58 -5.73 0.30
C VAL A 108 12.66 -5.33 1.77
N LEU A 109 11.98 -4.25 2.13
CA LEU A 109 11.75 -3.89 3.52
C LEU A 109 10.72 -4.84 4.14
N MET A 110 9.63 -5.11 3.42
CA MET A 110 8.56 -6.00 3.85
C MET A 110 7.88 -6.70 2.66
N ASP A 111 7.53 -7.97 2.82
CA ASP A 111 6.70 -8.73 1.87
C ASP A 111 5.56 -9.40 2.65
N TRP A 112 4.41 -8.71 2.75
CA TRP A 112 3.25 -9.21 3.46
C TRP A 112 2.30 -9.92 2.53
N LYS A 113 1.90 -11.13 2.91
CA LYS A 113 0.91 -11.92 2.18
C LYS A 113 -0.19 -12.34 3.13
N THR A 114 -1.43 -12.32 2.64
CA THR A 114 -2.52 -13.01 3.33
C THR A 114 -2.23 -14.51 3.35
N ALA A 115 -2.45 -15.16 4.50
CA ALA A 115 -2.19 -16.60 4.63
C ALA A 115 -3.13 -17.45 3.73
N ARG A 116 -4.33 -16.93 3.48
CA ARG A 116 -5.41 -17.57 2.72
C ARG A 116 -6.36 -16.52 2.13
N PRO A 117 -7.16 -16.87 1.12
CA PRO A 117 -8.41 -16.17 0.76
C PRO A 117 -9.24 -15.74 1.98
N MET A 118 -9.96 -14.62 1.89
CA MET A 118 -10.85 -14.11 2.93
C MET A 118 -10.17 -13.96 4.30
N SER A 119 -8.96 -13.39 4.28
CA SER A 119 -8.19 -13.10 5.50
C SER A 119 -8.22 -11.61 5.77
N THR A 120 -8.70 -11.21 6.95
CA THR A 120 -8.63 -9.79 7.35
C THR A 120 -7.24 -9.33 7.79
N ARG A 121 -6.34 -10.30 7.96
CA ARG A 121 -4.98 -10.07 8.40
C ARG A 121 -4.03 -9.98 7.20
N LEU A 122 -3.43 -8.80 7.05
CA LEU A 122 -2.32 -8.51 6.16
C LEU A 122 -1.17 -7.95 7.01
N GLY A 123 -0.12 -8.74 7.21
CA GLY A 123 0.95 -8.38 8.14
C GLY A 123 0.61 -8.60 9.63
N PRO A 124 1.40 -7.98 10.55
CA PRO A 124 1.19 -8.05 11.99
C PRO A 124 -0.10 -7.34 12.45
N ILE A 125 -0.73 -7.86 13.51
CA ILE A 125 -2.04 -7.37 13.99
C ILE A 125 -1.95 -5.93 14.50
N ASP A 126 -0.89 -5.63 15.25
CA ASP A 126 -0.63 -4.32 15.85
C ASP A 126 0.18 -3.40 14.92
N GLY A 127 0.37 -3.82 13.67
CA GLY A 127 1.25 -3.16 12.72
C GLY A 127 2.73 -3.33 13.04
N VAL A 128 3.56 -2.54 12.37
CA VAL A 128 5.02 -2.48 12.58
C VAL A 128 5.48 -1.04 12.60
N GLN A 129 6.60 -0.78 13.26
CA GLN A 129 7.25 0.52 13.18
C GLN A 129 8.39 0.48 12.17
N LEU A 130 8.48 1.50 11.33
CA LEU A 130 9.63 1.77 10.48
C LEU A 130 10.17 3.19 10.75
N PRO A 131 11.46 3.42 10.52
CA PRO A 131 11.94 4.77 10.27
C PRO A 131 11.12 5.38 9.13
N GLY A 132 10.69 6.63 9.31
CA GLY A 132 10.04 7.39 8.25
C GLY A 132 11.02 7.83 7.16
N GLY A 133 10.58 8.75 6.32
CA GLY A 133 11.23 9.08 5.05
C GLY A 133 10.47 8.53 3.86
N SER A 134 11.18 8.04 2.84
CA SER A 134 10.61 7.62 1.57
C SER A 134 10.78 6.12 1.31
N TRP A 135 9.74 5.50 0.77
CA TRP A 135 9.69 4.07 0.44
C TRP A 135 8.60 3.82 -0.60
N TYR A 136 8.63 2.65 -1.22
CA TYR A 136 7.74 2.31 -2.32
C TYR A 136 6.86 1.11 -1.97
N VAL A 137 5.59 1.16 -2.35
CA VAL A 137 4.62 0.08 -2.13
C VAL A 137 4.13 -0.47 -3.44
N ILE A 138 4.03 -1.79 -3.55
CA ILE A 138 3.30 -2.44 -4.62
C ILE A 138 2.23 -3.34 -3.98
N VAL A 139 0.97 -3.11 -4.35
CA VAL A 139 -0.17 -3.94 -3.93
C VAL A 139 -0.61 -4.83 -5.08
N SER A 140 -0.79 -6.11 -4.78
CA SER A 140 -1.13 -7.12 -5.78
C SER A 140 -1.93 -8.27 -5.18
N HIS A 141 -2.54 -9.06 -6.06
CA HIS A 141 -3.26 -10.28 -5.69
C HIS A 141 -2.75 -11.47 -6.49
N MET A 142 -2.94 -12.67 -5.95
CA MET A 142 -2.48 -13.91 -6.58
C MET A 142 -3.56 -14.45 -7.54
N ILE A 143 -3.15 -14.77 -8.77
CA ILE A 143 -3.91 -15.56 -9.73
C ILE A 143 -3.06 -16.77 -10.13
N GLY A 144 -3.53 -17.98 -9.78
CA GLY A 144 -2.77 -19.21 -9.99
C GLY A 144 -1.44 -19.17 -9.22
N ASN A 145 -0.34 -19.00 -9.94
CA ASN A 145 1.03 -18.96 -9.41
C ASN A 145 1.74 -17.60 -9.53
N HIS A 146 1.08 -16.57 -10.07
CA HIS A 146 1.66 -15.24 -10.26
C HIS A 146 0.84 -14.17 -9.54
N PHE A 147 1.41 -12.96 -9.44
CA PHE A 147 0.73 -11.80 -8.89
C PHE A 147 0.24 -10.86 -9.99
N VAL A 148 -0.87 -10.18 -9.72
CA VAL A 148 -1.47 -9.17 -10.60
C VAL A 148 -1.63 -7.89 -9.81
N GLY A 149 -1.19 -6.75 -10.38
CA GLY A 149 -1.31 -5.45 -9.73
C GLY A 149 -2.76 -5.05 -9.45
N ASN A 150 -3.01 -4.47 -8.28
CA ASN A 150 -4.34 -3.99 -7.89
C ASN A 150 -4.57 -2.55 -8.40
N ARG A 151 -5.84 -2.18 -8.57
CA ARG A 151 -6.24 -0.77 -8.67
C ARG A 151 -6.13 -0.13 -7.30
N THR A 152 -5.75 1.15 -7.22
CA THR A 152 -5.57 1.85 -5.94
C THR A 152 -6.34 3.15 -5.87
N LEU A 153 -6.74 3.51 -4.64
CA LEU A 153 -7.10 4.84 -4.21
C LEU A 153 -6.09 5.28 -3.14
N LEU A 154 -5.59 6.50 -3.29
CA LEU A 154 -4.52 7.06 -2.46
C LEU A 154 -5.08 8.25 -1.71
N SER A 155 -4.87 8.32 -0.40
CA SER A 155 -5.40 9.42 0.41
C SER A 155 -4.47 9.79 1.55
N SER A 156 -4.40 11.09 1.84
CA SER A 156 -3.84 11.60 3.07
C SER A 156 -4.92 11.61 4.14
N ILE A 157 -4.65 10.95 5.27
CA ILE A 157 -5.53 10.95 6.43
C ILE A 157 -5.24 12.24 7.20
N SER A 158 -5.99 13.30 6.91
CA SER A 158 -5.98 14.53 7.71
C SER A 158 -7.19 14.59 8.64
N GLN A 159 -6.95 15.12 9.84
CA GLN A 159 -7.83 15.14 11.01
C GLN A 159 -9.21 15.78 10.76
N GLU A 160 -10.21 15.00 10.40
CA GLU A 160 -11.60 15.31 10.79
C GLU A 160 -12.16 14.36 11.86
N ASP A 161 -11.50 13.23 12.17
CA ASP A 161 -12.03 12.32 13.20
C ASP A 161 -11.05 11.78 14.26
N GLN A 162 -9.72 11.78 14.08
CA GLN A 162 -8.81 11.18 15.08
C GLN A 162 -7.44 11.85 15.15
N LYS A 163 -6.85 11.83 16.34
CA LYS A 163 -5.60 12.47 16.81
C LYS A 163 -4.31 12.12 16.03
N ALA A 164 -4.39 11.49 14.85
CA ALA A 164 -3.24 10.97 14.12
C ALA A 164 -3.18 11.53 12.70
N ASN A 165 -1.99 11.94 12.27
CA ASN A 165 -1.68 12.21 10.87
C ASN A 165 -1.40 10.87 10.18
N GLY A 166 -1.79 10.73 8.92
CA GLY A 166 -1.50 9.50 8.20
C GLY A 166 -1.66 9.55 6.69
N LEU A 167 -1.37 8.43 6.07
CA LEU A 167 -1.58 8.14 4.65
C LEU A 167 -2.27 6.78 4.53
N SER A 168 -2.99 6.59 3.43
CA SER A 168 -3.60 5.31 3.10
C SER A 168 -3.42 4.95 1.63
N ILE A 169 -3.17 3.67 1.41
CA ILE A 169 -3.25 3.02 0.11
C ILE A 169 -4.38 2.00 0.22
N MET A 170 -5.47 2.27 -0.48
CA MET A 170 -6.62 1.37 -0.55
C MET A 170 -6.61 0.71 -1.91
N SER A 171 -6.95 -0.57 -2.01
CA SER A 171 -6.86 -1.25 -3.31
C SER A 171 -7.98 -2.25 -3.56
N SER A 172 -8.28 -2.45 -4.85
CA SER A 172 -9.23 -3.43 -5.38
C SER A 172 -8.49 -4.41 -6.30
N SER A 173 -8.73 -5.70 -6.11
CA SER A 173 -8.16 -6.82 -6.85
C SER A 173 -9.05 -7.30 -8.00
N GLU A 174 -10.22 -6.71 -8.18
CA GLU A 174 -11.19 -7.07 -9.21
C GLU A 174 -11.54 -5.83 -10.04
N PRO A 175 -11.14 -5.76 -11.34
CA PRO A 175 -11.43 -4.60 -12.17
C PRO A 175 -12.92 -4.32 -12.37
N GLU A 176 -13.76 -5.35 -12.23
CA GLU A 176 -15.22 -5.27 -12.31
C GLU A 176 -15.89 -4.72 -11.05
N PHE A 177 -15.21 -4.75 -9.89
CA PHE A 177 -15.76 -4.31 -8.60
C PHE A 177 -14.92 -3.22 -7.95
N ASN A 178 -15.56 -2.13 -7.55
CA ASN A 178 -14.89 -1.00 -6.90
C ASN A 178 -14.77 -1.19 -5.38
N ASP A 179 -14.33 -2.38 -4.98
CA ASP A 179 -14.15 -2.80 -3.60
C ASP A 179 -12.72 -2.49 -3.12
N PHE A 180 -12.50 -1.27 -2.62
CA PHE A 180 -11.19 -0.78 -2.19
C PHE A 180 -10.81 -1.20 -0.77
N HIS A 181 -11.28 -2.37 -0.35
CA HIS A 181 -10.94 -3.00 0.92
C HIS A 181 -10.07 -4.24 0.74
N ASP A 182 -9.68 -4.57 -0.48
CA ASP A 182 -9.01 -5.83 -0.78
C ASP A 182 -7.62 -5.92 -0.16
N CYS A 183 -6.77 -4.92 -0.36
CA CYS A 183 -5.41 -4.91 0.19
C CYS A 183 -5.00 -3.49 0.55
N ASN A 184 -5.13 -3.15 1.83
CA ASN A 184 -5.00 -1.79 2.31
C ASN A 184 -3.79 -1.63 3.23
N LEU A 185 -3.11 -0.50 3.08
CA LEU A 185 -2.04 -0.04 3.94
C LEU A 185 -2.45 1.27 4.60
N TYR A 186 -2.33 1.33 5.92
CA TYR A 186 -2.47 2.55 6.69
C TYR A 186 -1.11 2.89 7.29
N ILE A 187 -0.74 4.16 7.19
CA ILE A 187 0.54 4.69 7.63
C ILE A 187 0.22 5.82 8.57
N THR A 188 0.63 5.75 9.83
CA THR A 188 0.30 6.77 10.81
C THR A 188 1.53 7.19 11.60
N TRP A 189 1.52 8.43 12.09
CA TRP A 189 2.56 8.96 12.96
C TRP A 189 1.96 9.90 14.00
N SER A 190 2.75 10.18 15.03
CA SER A 190 2.33 11.07 16.10
C SER A 190 2.42 12.51 15.58
N GLY A 191 1.30 13.24 15.57
CA GLY A 191 1.37 14.67 15.28
C GLY A 191 2.01 15.41 16.46
N ASN A 192 3.16 16.05 16.22
CA ASN A 192 3.58 17.21 17.00
C ASN A 192 2.88 18.46 16.47
#